data_AF-A0A7V5CWX3-F1
#
_entry.id   AF-A0A7V5CWX3-F1
#
_cell.length_a   1.000
_cell.length_b   1.000
_cell.length_c   1.000
_cell.angle_alpha   90.00
_cell.angle_beta   90.00
_cell.angle_gamma   90.00
#
_symmetry.space_group_name_H-M   'P 1'
#
loop_
_entity.id
_entity.type
_entity.pdbx_description
1 polymer ?
#
loop_
_entity_poly.entity_id
_entity_poly.type
_entity_poly.pdbx_seq_one_letter_code
_entity_poly.pdbx_strand_id
1 'polypeptide(L)'
;MSTMGSWLKMLWAGILIAVIPGWCMAEASYTLEVMNPRGKIAHGPYRAPNPRIAGLAGKKVALYWNGKAGGDNLFAALEEIFKSKYPDTMVIQTKGTHQISDEMAARLAREVDTFIYGVGD
;
A
#
# COMPACT_ATOMS: atom_id res chain seq x y z
N MET A 1 -20.84 81.85 -16.06
CA MET A 1 -20.39 81.89 -14.64
C MET A 1 -21.55 81.42 -13.77
N SER A 2 -21.45 80.52 -12.79
CA SER A 2 -20.32 80.06 -12.00
C SER A 2 -20.53 78.61 -11.53
N THR A 3 -19.57 77.73 -11.81
CA THR A 3 -19.46 76.39 -11.23
C THR A 3 -18.53 76.48 -10.03
N MET A 4 -19.04 76.83 -8.85
CA MET A 4 -18.24 76.88 -7.62
C MET A 4 -19.09 76.57 -6.39
N GLY A 5 -19.57 75.32 -6.29
CA GLY A 5 -20.39 74.91 -5.15
C GLY A 5 -20.57 73.40 -4.93
N SER A 6 -19.85 72.55 -5.68
CA SER A 6 -20.03 71.09 -5.60
C SER A 6 -19.03 70.38 -4.68
N TRP A 7 -17.89 71.01 -4.37
CA TRP A 7 -16.77 70.33 -3.69
C TRP A 7 -16.91 70.32 -2.16
N LEU A 8 -17.70 71.23 -1.58
CA LEU A 8 -17.91 71.29 -0.13
C LEU A 8 -18.97 70.27 0.37
N LYS A 9 -19.82 69.75 -0.52
CA LYS A 9 -20.77 68.67 -0.21
C LYS A 9 -20.13 67.28 -0.20
N MET A 10 -18.95 67.14 -0.82
CA MET A 10 -18.20 65.87 -0.82
C MET A 10 -17.46 65.59 0.50
N LEU A 11 -17.17 66.61 1.31
CA LEU A 11 -16.46 66.44 2.57
C LEU A 11 -17.36 65.99 3.74
N TRP A 12 -18.68 66.16 3.64
CA TRP A 12 -19.63 65.65 4.65
C TRP A 12 -20.10 64.21 4.39
N ALA A 13 -19.96 63.70 3.16
CA ALA A 13 -20.26 62.31 2.84
C ALA A 13 -19.13 61.34 3.28
N GLY A 14 -17.95 61.85 3.62
CA GLY A 14 -16.78 61.06 3.99
C GLY A 14 -16.67 60.68 5.48
N ILE A 15 -17.55 61.20 6.35
CA ILE A 15 -17.51 60.95 7.80
C ILE A 15 -18.81 60.26 8.27
N LEU A 16 -19.33 59.34 7.46
CA LEU A 16 -20.48 58.52 7.85
C LEU A 16 -20.38 57.05 7.39
N ILE A 17 -19.16 56.58 7.11
CA ILE A 17 -18.85 55.15 6.86
C ILE A 17 -17.79 54.68 7.86
N ALA A 18 -17.91 55.08 9.13
CA ALA A 18 -16.99 54.65 10.18
C ALA A 18 -17.72 54.26 11.46
N VAL A 19 -18.92 53.68 11.37
CA VAL A 19 -19.54 52.95 12.49
C VAL A 19 -20.43 51.85 11.91
N ILE A 20 -19.84 50.75 11.43
CA ILE A 20 -20.57 49.47 11.42
C ILE A 20 -20.20 48.78 12.73
N PRO A 21 -21.06 48.79 13.75
CA PRO A 21 -20.80 48.06 14.97
C PRO A 21 -20.92 46.56 14.65
N GLY A 22 -19.85 45.83 14.90
CA GLY A 22 -19.88 44.39 15.13
C GLY A 22 -20.51 43.56 14.01
N TRP A 23 -19.78 43.33 12.93
CA TRP A 23 -19.82 42.00 12.33
C TRP A 23 -19.09 41.03 13.27
N CYS A 24 -19.78 40.64 14.34
CA CYS A 24 -19.55 39.33 14.90
C CYS A 24 -20.12 38.37 13.85
N MET A 25 -19.26 37.81 13.00
CA MET A 25 -19.64 36.62 12.23
C MET A 25 -20.07 35.58 13.27
N ALA A 26 -21.38 35.35 13.39
CA ALA A 26 -21.88 34.22 14.15
C ALA A 26 -21.22 32.97 13.56
N GLU A 27 -20.35 32.34 14.33
CA GLU A 27 -19.62 31.15 13.91
C GLU A 27 -20.66 30.04 13.75
N ALA A 28 -21.04 29.76 12.50
CA ALA A 28 -22.03 28.75 12.22
C ALA A 28 -21.45 27.38 12.61
N SER A 29 -21.92 26.84 13.73
CA SER A 29 -21.53 25.51 14.20
C SER A 29 -22.25 24.46 13.36
N TYR A 30 -21.49 23.63 12.64
CA TYR A 30 -22.02 22.49 11.91
C TYR A 30 -21.60 21.20 12.59
N THR A 31 -22.55 20.27 12.72
CA THR A 31 -22.26 18.91 13.22
C THR A 31 -22.10 17.99 12.02
N LEU A 32 -20.93 17.36 11.91
CA LEU A 32 -20.65 16.37 10.88
C LEU A 32 -20.82 14.96 11.47
N GLU A 33 -21.69 14.17 10.85
CA GLU A 33 -21.80 12.75 11.15
C GLU A 33 -20.73 11.97 10.38
N VAL A 34 -19.77 11.39 11.10
CA VAL A 34 -18.75 10.53 10.50
C VAL A 34 -19.33 9.14 10.34
N MET A 35 -19.72 8.81 9.11
CA MET A 35 -20.13 7.46 8.77
C MET A 35 -18.90 6.56 8.66
N ASN A 36 -18.95 5.39 9.31
CA ASN A 36 -17.97 4.30 9.14
C ASN A 36 -18.62 3.10 8.41
N PRO A 37 -18.99 3.26 7.12
CA PRO A 37 -19.54 2.13 6.37
C PRO A 37 -18.46 1.07 6.20
N ARG A 38 -18.69 -0.12 6.76
CA ARG A 38 -17.83 -1.28 6.53
C ARG A 38 -18.54 -2.21 5.56
N GLY A 39 -17.86 -2.55 4.47
CA GLY A 39 -18.31 -3.65 3.61
C GLY A 39 -18.33 -4.94 4.42
N LYS A 40 -19.41 -5.73 4.30
CA LYS A 40 -19.40 -7.11 4.79
C LYS A 40 -18.51 -7.91 3.84
N ILE A 41 -17.31 -8.26 4.31
CA ILE A 41 -16.40 -9.12 3.54
C ILE A 41 -16.80 -10.57 3.83
N ALA A 42 -17.35 -11.25 2.82
CA ALA A 42 -17.53 -12.69 2.91
C ALA A 42 -16.14 -13.34 2.95
N HIS A 43 -15.82 -14.01 4.05
CA HIS A 43 -14.60 -14.79 4.11
C HIS A 43 -14.76 -16.01 3.20
N GLY A 44 -13.76 -16.25 2.35
CA GLY A 44 -13.63 -17.53 1.68
C GLY A 44 -13.49 -18.67 2.71
N PRO A 45 -13.65 -19.93 2.28
CA PRO A 45 -13.45 -21.07 3.16
C PRO A 45 -12.04 -21.02 3.77
N TYR A 46 -11.97 -21.25 5.10
CA TYR A 46 -10.70 -21.33 5.80
C TYR A 46 -9.86 -22.48 5.23
N ARG A 47 -8.61 -22.17 4.86
CA ARG A 47 -7.61 -23.15 4.45
C ARG A 47 -6.49 -23.11 5.47
N ALA A 48 -6.27 -24.23 6.17
CA ALA A 48 -5.14 -24.36 7.07
C ALA A 48 -3.82 -24.24 6.27
N PRO A 49 -2.76 -23.67 6.85
CA PRO A 49 -1.44 -23.70 6.25
C PRO A 49 -0.99 -25.15 5.99
N ASN A 50 -0.20 -25.35 4.93
CA ASN A 50 0.39 -26.66 4.68
C ASN A 50 1.27 -27.10 5.87
N PRO A 51 1.27 -28.40 6.21
CA PRO A 51 2.12 -28.92 7.27
C PRO A 51 3.60 -28.66 6.94
N ARG A 52 4.37 -28.35 7.97
CA ARG A 52 5.82 -28.18 7.84
C ARG A 52 6.45 -29.51 7.44
N ILE A 53 7.32 -29.50 6.45
CA ILE A 53 8.12 -30.68 6.08
C ILE A 53 9.11 -31.03 7.21
N ALA A 54 9.33 -32.31 7.46
CA ALA A 54 10.16 -32.77 8.58
C ALA A 54 11.66 -32.50 8.39
N GLY A 55 12.13 -32.38 7.15
CA GLY A 55 13.53 -32.17 6.82
C GLY A 55 13.73 -31.91 5.32
N LEU A 56 14.97 -31.63 4.93
CA LEU A 56 15.33 -31.22 3.57
C LEU A 56 16.14 -32.27 2.79
N ALA A 57 16.67 -33.30 3.44
CA ALA A 57 17.48 -34.34 2.78
C ALA A 57 16.71 -35.03 1.66
N GLY A 58 17.29 -35.06 0.45
CA GLY A 58 16.68 -35.62 -0.76
C GLY A 58 15.46 -34.85 -1.28
N LYS A 59 15.14 -33.69 -0.71
CA LYS A 59 13.97 -32.88 -1.09
C LYS A 59 14.30 -31.88 -2.17
N LYS A 60 13.27 -31.52 -2.93
CA LYS A 60 13.32 -30.50 -3.98
C LYS A 60 12.71 -29.21 -3.46
N VAL A 61 13.51 -28.15 -3.38
CA VAL A 61 13.12 -26.83 -2.88
C VAL A 61 13.15 -25.81 -4.01
N ALA A 62 12.02 -25.16 -4.27
CA ALA A 62 12.00 -24.02 -5.19
C ALA A 62 12.36 -22.70 -4.48
N LEU A 63 13.10 -21.86 -5.19
CA LEU A 63 13.38 -20.48 -4.86
C LEU A 63 12.58 -19.60 -5.82
N TYR A 64 11.44 -19.06 -5.37
CA TYR A 64 10.53 -18.25 -6.19
C TYR A 64 10.86 -16.76 -6.04
N TRP A 65 11.21 -16.12 -7.16
CA TRP A 65 11.52 -14.68 -7.25
C TRP A 65 10.61 -13.96 -8.25
N ASN A 66 10.28 -12.69 -7.99
CA ASN A 66 9.52 -11.86 -8.93
C ASN A 66 10.38 -11.14 -10.00
N GLY A 67 11.70 -11.33 -9.98
CA GLY A 67 12.60 -10.74 -10.97
C GLY A 67 13.03 -9.29 -10.71
N LYS A 68 12.67 -8.68 -9.57
CA LYS A 68 13.15 -7.33 -9.23
C LYS A 68 14.68 -7.27 -9.05
N ALA A 69 15.23 -6.07 -9.07
CA ALA A 69 16.65 -5.84 -8.86
C ALA A 69 17.07 -6.19 -7.42
N GLY A 70 18.24 -6.78 -7.26
CA GLY A 70 18.83 -7.10 -5.95
C GLY A 70 18.35 -8.40 -5.30
N GLY A 71 17.26 -9.01 -5.78
CA GLY A 71 16.81 -10.30 -5.27
C GLY A 71 17.73 -11.45 -5.66
N ASP A 72 18.41 -11.36 -6.80
CA ASP A 72 19.45 -12.27 -7.24
C ASP A 72 20.55 -12.49 -6.20
N ASN A 73 20.96 -11.44 -5.48
CA ASN A 73 21.93 -11.55 -4.38
C ASN A 73 21.42 -12.44 -3.24
N LEU A 74 20.15 -12.30 -2.85
CA LEU A 74 19.53 -13.14 -1.82
C LEU A 74 19.49 -14.60 -2.24
N PHE A 75 19.08 -14.88 -3.48
CA PHE A 75 18.97 -16.26 -3.96
C PHE A 75 20.34 -16.91 -4.15
N ALA A 76 21.37 -16.16 -4.58
CA ALA A 76 22.74 -16.65 -4.61
C ALA A 76 23.22 -17.07 -3.20
N ALA A 77 23.00 -16.22 -2.19
CA ALA A 77 23.36 -16.53 -0.81
C ALA A 77 22.58 -17.73 -0.25
N LEU A 78 21.28 -17.84 -0.58
CA LEU A 78 20.48 -18.99 -0.19
C LEU A 78 21.02 -20.28 -0.80
N GLU A 79 21.37 -20.28 -2.09
CA GLU A 79 21.97 -21.44 -2.74
C GLU A 79 23.27 -21.88 -2.07
N GLU A 80 24.14 -20.95 -1.68
CA GLU A 80 25.38 -21.27 -0.94
C GLU A 80 25.08 -21.90 0.43
N ILE A 81 24.06 -21.39 1.13
CA ILE A 81 23.61 -21.97 2.40
C ILE A 81 23.06 -23.39 2.19
N PHE A 82 22.28 -23.63 1.13
CA PHE A 82 21.78 -24.96 0.82
C PHE A 82 22.92 -25.92 0.48
N LYS A 83 23.87 -25.52 -0.36
CA LYS A 83 25.04 -26.34 -0.71
C LYS A 83 25.89 -26.71 0.51
N SER A 84 26.05 -25.78 1.46
CA SER A 84 26.88 -26.01 2.65
C SER A 84 26.17 -26.80 3.76
N LYS A 85 24.90 -26.49 4.05
CA LYS A 85 24.18 -27.08 5.20
C LYS A 85 23.28 -28.25 4.83
N TYR A 86 22.85 -28.33 3.58
CA TYR A 86 21.88 -29.32 3.11
C TYR A 86 22.30 -29.87 1.73
N PRO A 87 23.49 -30.49 1.60
CA PRO A 87 24.06 -30.89 0.31
C PRO A 87 23.18 -31.90 -0.46
N ASP A 88 22.38 -32.69 0.24
CA ASP A 88 21.45 -33.66 -0.36
C ASP A 88 20.13 -33.02 -0.83
N THR A 89 19.97 -31.70 -0.72
CA THR A 89 18.76 -30.98 -1.15
C THR A 89 18.93 -30.45 -2.57
N MET A 90 17.93 -30.68 -3.42
CA MET A 90 17.90 -30.13 -4.77
C MET A 90 17.24 -28.77 -4.76
N VAL A 91 17.98 -27.74 -5.18
CA VAL A 91 17.47 -26.36 -5.26
C VAL A 91 17.13 -26.02 -6.71
N ILE A 92 15.95 -25.43 -6.94
CA ILE A 92 15.51 -24.95 -8.25
C ILE A 92 15.17 -23.47 -8.16
N GLN A 93 15.74 -22.65 -9.04
CA GLN A 93 15.26 -21.28 -9.21
C GLN A 93 14.01 -21.24 -10.08
N THR A 94 13.01 -20.47 -9.65
CA THR A 94 11.83 -20.20 -10.44
C THR A 94 11.48 -18.72 -10.37
N LYS A 95 10.95 -18.19 -11.47
CA LYS A 95 10.57 -16.78 -11.58
C LYS A 95 9.11 -16.67 -11.96
N GLY A 96 8.45 -15.64 -11.45
CA GLY A 96 7.07 -15.35 -11.80
C GLY A 96 6.63 -13.96 -11.40
N THR A 97 5.33 -13.74 -11.35
CA THR A 97 4.72 -12.48 -10.94
C THR A 97 4.72 -12.33 -9.41
N HIS A 98 4.41 -11.14 -8.92
CA HIS A 98 4.23 -10.90 -7.48
C HIS A 98 3.23 -11.92 -6.91
N GLN A 99 2.02 -11.97 -7.43
CA GLN A 99 1.08 -13.04 -7.07
C GLN A 99 1.37 -14.32 -7.87
N ILE A 100 1.40 -15.47 -7.18
CA ILE A 100 1.48 -16.77 -7.84
C ILE A 100 0.12 -17.09 -8.47
N SER A 101 0.09 -17.36 -9.78
CA SER A 101 -1.13 -17.79 -10.47
C SER A 101 -1.54 -19.21 -10.06
N ASP A 102 -2.81 -19.57 -10.23
CA ASP A 102 -3.29 -20.93 -9.94
C ASP A 102 -2.55 -22.00 -10.74
N GLU A 103 -2.23 -21.72 -12.01
CA GLU A 103 -1.44 -22.61 -12.86
C GLU A 103 -0.02 -22.80 -12.31
N MET A 104 0.59 -21.71 -11.84
CA MET A 104 1.92 -21.73 -11.25
C MET A 104 1.88 -22.50 -9.92
N ALA A 105 0.91 -22.24 -9.05
CA ALA A 105 0.72 -22.97 -7.82
C ALA A 105 0.55 -24.48 -8.07
N ALA A 106 -0.28 -24.86 -9.06
CA ALA A 106 -0.51 -26.25 -9.43
C ALA A 106 0.73 -26.93 -10.04
N ARG A 107 1.59 -26.16 -10.72
CA ARG A 107 2.89 -26.66 -11.20
C ARG A 107 3.85 -26.89 -10.04
N LEU A 108 4.05 -25.90 -9.17
CA LEU A 108 4.96 -26.03 -8.02
C LEU A 108 4.54 -27.15 -7.08
N ALA A 109 3.25 -27.29 -6.81
CA ALA A 109 2.72 -28.36 -5.96
C ALA A 109 3.01 -29.78 -6.48
N ARG A 110 3.25 -29.93 -7.80
CA ARG A 110 3.63 -31.22 -8.42
C ARG A 110 5.14 -31.40 -8.53
N GLU A 111 5.86 -30.30 -8.72
CA GLU A 111 7.28 -30.34 -9.11
C GLU A 111 8.24 -30.27 -7.93
N VAL A 112 7.83 -29.70 -6.79
CA VAL A 112 8.69 -29.48 -5.62
C VAL A 112 8.03 -29.93 -4.32
N ASP A 113 8.85 -30.29 -3.32
CA ASP A 113 8.37 -30.64 -1.98
C ASP A 113 8.03 -29.40 -1.14
N THR A 114 8.74 -28.30 -1.37
CA THR A 114 8.48 -27.00 -0.73
C THR A 114 9.09 -25.86 -1.53
N PHE A 115 8.78 -24.62 -1.16
CA PHE A 115 9.36 -23.44 -1.79
C PHE A 115 9.60 -22.30 -0.80
N ILE A 116 10.61 -21.49 -1.11
CA ILE A 116 10.86 -20.19 -0.49
C ILE A 116 10.26 -19.14 -1.43
N TYR A 117 9.35 -18.35 -0.89
CA TYR A 117 8.73 -17.25 -1.58
C TYR A 117 9.39 -15.94 -1.18
N GLY A 118 10.36 -15.50 -1.98
CA GLY A 118 10.97 -14.19 -1.80
C GLY A 118 10.28 -13.24 -2.77
N VAL A 119 9.31 -12.45 -2.33
CA VAL A 119 8.73 -11.41 -3.16
C VAL A 119 8.64 -10.18 -2.29
N GLY A 120 9.47 -9.18 -2.62
CA GLY A 120 9.52 -7.89 -1.94
C GLY A 120 9.07 -6.76 -2.86
N ASP A 121 8.68 -5.65 -2.26
CA ASP A 121 8.44 -4.42 -3.02
C ASP A 121 9.74 -3.66 -3.31
#